data_AF-A0A9W7U0A2-F1
#
_entry.id   AF-A0A9W7U0A2-F1
#
_cell.length_a   1.000
_cell.length_b   1.000
_cell.length_c   1.000
_cell.angle_alpha   90.00
_cell.angle_beta   90.00
_cell.angle_gamma   90.00
#
_symmetry.space_group_name_H-M   'P 1'
#
loop_
_entity.id
_entity.type
_entity.pdbx_description
1 polymer ?
#
loop_
_entity_poly.entity_id
_entity_poly.type
_entity_poly.pdbx_seq_one_letter_code
_entity_poly.pdbx_strand_id
1 'polypeptide(L)'
;MEQVELERGIGAEPFVLHRDAGTGSLECTLCPQRGGGVARLAWHGPNGAVDLLRPASDWALHHGSAIDMGCFPLVPFSNRIAGGQFTFDGRRTQLPLDGDGNPHAIHGHGWRSAWTVEDASEAALRMVYRHTPGGWPWRYRATQTVVLEEDGFSLTLSLVNEDDRPMPAGIGLHPYFPKPPGTRLTARVASVWLNGPTILPAERAAVPPRWAFADGIVMDRTVLDNGFTGWDGQAALDWPTLGLRLSIEAEGPFGHLIVYAPPDEDYLCVEPASHMTDAINRPEEPDAGLRRLEPGEALSGTLRLRPEPLPR
;
A
#
# COMPACT_ATOMS: atom_id res chain seq x y z
N MET A 1 9.68 32.70 6.73
CA MET A 1 10.45 31.57 6.18
C MET A 1 11.62 31.34 7.11
N GLU A 2 11.39 30.58 8.17
CA GLU A 2 12.48 30.06 9.00
C GLU A 2 12.85 28.70 8.41
N GLN A 3 14.08 28.61 7.89
CA GLN A 3 14.69 27.33 7.58
C GLN A 3 14.96 26.63 8.91
N VAL A 4 14.23 25.56 9.19
CA VAL A 4 14.58 24.64 10.26
C VAL A 4 15.84 23.91 9.81
N GLU A 5 16.96 24.12 10.50
CA GLU A 5 18.17 23.32 10.37
C GLU A 5 17.82 21.85 10.70
N LEU A 6 17.67 21.04 9.65
CA LEU A 6 17.57 19.58 9.75
C LEU A 6 18.97 18.97 9.91
N GLU A 7 19.63 19.28 11.03
CA GLU A 7 20.66 18.40 11.60
C GLU A 7 20.00 17.45 12.61
N ARG A 8 19.03 16.65 12.14
CA ARG A 8 18.65 15.42 12.83
C ARG A 8 19.33 14.29 12.08
N GLY A 9 20.37 13.73 12.71
CA GLY A 9 21.02 12.52 12.24
C GLY A 9 19.99 11.43 11.93
N ILE A 10 20.41 10.47 11.10
CA ILE A 10 19.70 9.24 10.74
C ILE A 10 19.33 8.51 12.05
N GLY A 11 18.19 8.86 12.64
CA GLY A 11 17.71 8.32 13.90
C GLY A 11 16.81 7.12 13.65
N ALA A 12 16.84 6.16 14.57
CA ALA A 12 15.91 5.02 14.61
C ALA A 12 14.48 5.44 15.03
N GLU A 13 14.28 6.70 15.40
CA GLU A 13 13.05 7.19 15.99
C GLU A 13 11.96 7.49 14.94
N PRO A 14 10.68 7.22 15.25
CA PRO A 14 9.56 7.60 14.39
C PRO A 14 9.44 9.12 14.20
N PHE A 15 8.84 9.52 13.07
CA PHE A 15 8.42 10.89 12.79
C PHE A 15 6.94 11.02 13.06
N VAL A 16 6.52 12.10 13.70
CA VAL A 16 5.10 12.37 13.94
C VAL A 16 4.71 13.65 13.21
N LEU A 17 3.68 13.53 12.37
CA LEU A 17 3.04 14.64 11.69
C LEU A 17 1.73 14.97 12.40
N HIS A 18 1.38 16.25 12.43
CA HIS A 18 0.14 16.75 13.01
C HIS A 18 -0.51 17.77 12.07
N ARG A 19 -1.84 17.80 12.08
CA ARG A 19 -2.60 18.87 11.43
C ARG A 19 -3.95 19.07 12.10
N ASP A 20 -4.27 20.32 12.39
CA ASP A 20 -5.64 20.72 12.73
C ASP A 20 -6.51 20.71 11.46
N ALA A 21 -7.68 20.08 11.56
CA ALA A 21 -8.69 19.97 10.53
C ALA A 21 -9.96 20.72 10.96
N GLY A 22 -10.81 21.12 10.00
CA GLY A 22 -11.98 21.94 10.31
C GLY A 22 -12.97 21.34 11.33
N THR A 23 -12.96 20.01 11.50
CA THR A 23 -13.83 19.28 12.45
C THR A 23 -13.07 18.34 13.41
N GLY A 24 -11.74 18.48 13.51
CA GLY A 24 -10.91 17.59 14.32
C GLY A 24 -9.42 17.83 14.14
N SER A 25 -8.58 16.83 14.37
CA SER A 25 -7.17 16.86 13.98
C SER A 25 -6.70 15.49 13.50
N LEU A 26 -5.62 15.47 12.74
CA LEU A 26 -4.95 14.27 12.26
C LEU A 26 -3.56 14.16 12.86
N GLU A 27 -3.18 12.95 13.23
CA GLU A 27 -1.84 12.59 13.66
C GLU A 27 -1.36 11.38 12.85
N CYS A 28 -0.13 11.45 12.33
CA CYS A 28 0.45 10.35 11.57
C CYS A 28 1.87 10.07 12.04
N THR A 29 2.12 8.84 12.48
CA THR A 29 3.45 8.36 12.85
C THR A 29 4.06 7.56 11.70
N LEU A 30 5.28 7.89 11.31
CA LEU A 30 6.03 7.30 10.20
C LEU A 30 7.34 6.71 10.69
N CYS A 31 7.73 5.56 10.15
CA CYS A 31 8.98 4.87 10.49
C CYS A 31 9.86 4.66 9.24
N PRO A 32 10.66 5.68 8.84
CA PRO A 32 11.55 5.57 7.68
C PRO A 32 12.49 4.35 7.72
N GLN A 33 12.96 3.97 8.92
CA GLN A 33 13.87 2.84 9.13
C GLN A 33 13.18 1.46 9.09
N ARG A 34 11.85 1.41 8.90
CA ARG A 34 11.04 0.19 8.84
C ARG A 34 10.23 0.15 7.55
N GLY A 35 10.94 0.21 6.42
CA GLY A 35 10.31 0.14 5.10
C GLY A 35 9.68 1.44 4.63
N GLY A 36 9.93 2.56 5.32
CA GLY A 36 9.19 3.80 5.07
C GLY A 36 7.70 3.66 5.40
N GLY A 37 7.37 2.87 6.42
CA GLY A 37 5.98 2.55 6.77
C GLY A 37 5.27 3.66 7.56
N VAL A 38 3.95 3.71 7.41
CA VAL A 38 3.05 4.46 8.29
C VAL A 38 2.76 3.58 9.50
N ALA A 39 3.29 3.93 10.66
CA ALA A 39 3.09 3.16 11.88
C ALA A 39 1.69 3.37 12.48
N ARG A 40 1.17 4.60 12.40
CA ARG A 40 -0.16 4.96 12.93
C ARG A 40 -0.71 6.13 12.13
N LEU A 41 -2.01 6.11 11.87
CA LEU A 41 -2.76 7.25 11.38
C LEU A 41 -4.01 7.38 12.25
N ALA A 42 -4.14 8.48 12.97
CA ALA A 42 -5.23 8.72 13.89
C ALA A 42 -5.99 10.00 13.54
N TRP A 43 -7.30 9.94 13.69
CA TRP A 43 -8.19 11.08 13.57
C TRP A 43 -8.85 11.37 14.91
N HIS A 44 -8.74 12.62 15.36
CA HIS A 44 -9.34 13.13 16.58
C HIS A 44 -10.60 13.90 16.21
N GLY A 45 -11.72 13.18 16.14
CA GLY A 45 -13.01 13.75 15.78
C GLY A 45 -13.86 14.18 16.99
N PRO A 46 -15.10 14.61 16.76
CA PRO A 46 -16.02 15.04 17.82
C PRO A 46 -16.33 13.96 18.87
N ASN A 47 -16.19 12.69 18.50
CA ASN A 47 -16.51 11.53 19.35
C ASN A 47 -15.25 10.88 19.97
N GLY A 48 -14.08 11.51 19.82
CA GLY A 48 -12.80 10.99 20.32
C GLY A 48 -11.82 10.60 19.20
N ALA A 49 -10.72 9.97 19.62
CA ALA A 49 -9.68 9.50 18.71
C ALA A 49 -10.03 8.14 18.12
N VAL A 50 -9.83 7.99 16.81
CA VAL A 50 -9.99 6.75 16.06
C VAL A 50 -8.73 6.52 15.22
N ASP A 51 -8.14 5.34 15.33
CA ASP A 51 -7.07 4.93 14.43
C ASP A 51 -7.68 4.55 13.08
N LEU A 52 -7.24 5.22 12.01
CA LEU A 52 -7.70 4.97 10.64
C LEU A 52 -6.93 3.82 9.98
N LEU A 53 -5.72 3.56 10.47
CA LEU A 53 -4.89 2.39 10.11
C LEU A 53 -4.58 1.60 11.38
N ARG A 54 -4.36 0.28 11.26
CA ARG A 54 -3.95 -0.57 12.37
C ARG A 54 -2.65 -0.01 12.98
N PRO A 55 -2.65 0.43 14.25
CA PRO A 55 -1.47 1.03 14.84
C PRO A 55 -0.39 -0.03 15.11
N ALA A 56 0.86 0.33 14.84
CA ALA A 56 2.01 -0.44 15.31
C ALA A 56 2.07 -0.41 16.84
N SER A 57 2.50 -1.52 17.45
CA SER A 57 2.81 -1.54 18.89
C SER A 57 4.10 -0.77 19.19
N ASP A 58 4.26 -0.30 20.43
CA ASP A 58 5.51 0.32 20.89
C ASP A 58 6.73 -0.57 20.63
N TRP A 59 6.58 -1.88 20.83
CA TRP A 59 7.63 -2.83 20.52
C TRP A 59 7.98 -2.82 19.03
N ALA A 60 6.97 -2.80 18.15
CA ALA A 60 7.14 -2.81 16.70
C ALA A 60 7.80 -1.52 16.18
N LEU A 61 7.53 -0.37 16.79
CA LEU A 61 8.19 0.90 16.44
C LEU A 61 9.72 0.79 16.51
N HIS A 62 10.24 0.06 17.50
CA HIS A 62 11.68 -0.05 17.74
C HIS A 62 12.29 -1.37 17.22
N HIS A 63 11.52 -2.45 17.12
CA HIS A 63 12.05 -3.79 16.85
C HIS A 63 11.32 -4.55 15.74
N GLY A 64 10.15 -4.06 15.33
CA GLY A 64 9.34 -4.69 14.29
C GLY A 64 9.89 -4.45 12.89
N SER A 65 9.06 -4.77 11.91
CA SER A 65 9.31 -4.59 10.47
C SER A 65 8.09 -3.95 9.81
N ALA A 66 8.12 -3.82 8.48
CA ALA A 66 7.01 -3.19 7.76
C ALA A 66 5.66 -3.92 7.94
N ILE A 67 5.63 -5.24 8.16
CA ILE A 67 4.36 -5.97 8.41
C ILE A 67 3.69 -5.59 9.72
N ASP A 68 4.43 -4.99 10.65
CA ASP A 68 3.91 -4.55 11.95
C ASP A 68 3.38 -3.11 11.89
N MET A 69 3.57 -2.43 10.74
CA MET A 69 3.08 -1.07 10.51
C MET A 69 1.62 -1.07 10.06
N GLY A 70 1.00 0.11 10.02
CA GLY A 70 -0.34 0.33 9.49
C GLY A 70 -0.38 0.44 7.96
N CYS A 71 0.71 0.82 7.29
CA CYS A 71 0.83 0.77 5.83
C CYS A 71 2.31 0.74 5.40
N PHE A 72 2.62 0.05 4.30
CA PHE A 72 3.96 0.06 3.70
C PHE A 72 3.94 0.05 2.17
N PRO A 73 5.00 0.56 1.49
CA PRO A 73 5.09 0.63 0.04
C PRO A 73 5.45 -0.72 -0.60
N LEU A 74 4.86 -1.00 -1.75
CA LEU A 74 5.19 -2.14 -2.60
C LEU A 74 5.92 -1.64 -3.84
N VAL A 75 7.24 -1.85 -3.90
CA VAL A 75 8.10 -1.28 -4.96
C VAL A 75 9.38 -2.12 -5.13
N PRO A 76 9.77 -2.54 -6.35
CA PRO A 76 9.31 -2.06 -7.66
C PRO A 76 8.20 -2.93 -8.28
N PHE A 77 7.53 -3.77 -7.47
CA PHE A 77 6.35 -4.53 -7.87
C PHE A 77 5.48 -4.81 -6.64
N SER A 78 4.19 -5.01 -6.88
CA SER A 78 3.21 -5.45 -5.91
C SER A 78 3.03 -6.97 -5.93
N ASN A 79 2.67 -7.54 -4.78
CA ASN A 79 2.38 -8.95 -4.57
C ASN A 79 3.49 -9.87 -5.11
N ARG A 80 3.14 -11.05 -5.61
CA ARG A 80 4.05 -12.16 -5.92
C ARG A 80 4.57 -12.14 -7.36
N ILE A 81 5.80 -12.62 -7.54
CA ILE A 81 6.36 -13.10 -8.81
C ILE A 81 6.62 -14.60 -8.68
N ALA A 82 6.04 -15.40 -9.57
CA ALA A 82 6.10 -16.85 -9.54
C ALA A 82 7.56 -17.35 -9.53
N GLY A 83 7.92 -18.11 -8.49
CA GLY A 83 9.27 -18.66 -8.29
C GLY A 83 10.37 -17.60 -8.13
N GLY A 84 10.01 -16.31 -8.01
CA GLY A 84 10.95 -15.21 -8.15
C GLY A 84 11.60 -15.15 -9.55
N GLN A 85 10.98 -15.74 -10.57
CA GLN A 85 11.58 -15.89 -11.90
C GLN A 85 10.74 -15.20 -12.96
N PHE A 86 11.41 -14.53 -13.89
CA PHE A 86 10.78 -13.94 -15.06
C PHE A 86 11.81 -13.71 -16.18
N THR A 87 11.31 -13.41 -17.38
CA THR A 87 12.13 -12.94 -18.50
C THR A 87 11.63 -11.57 -18.93
N PHE A 88 12.55 -10.61 -19.05
CA PHE A 88 12.24 -9.26 -19.52
C PHE A 88 13.30 -8.83 -20.54
N ASP A 89 12.87 -8.30 -21.70
CA ASP A 89 13.73 -7.94 -22.83
C ASP A 89 14.77 -9.04 -23.16
N GLY A 90 14.31 -10.30 -23.17
CA GLY A 90 15.14 -11.48 -23.48
C GLY A 90 16.11 -11.92 -22.38
N ARG A 91 16.15 -11.22 -21.23
CA ARG A 91 17.00 -11.56 -20.09
C ARG A 91 16.20 -12.27 -18.99
N ARG A 92 16.64 -13.46 -18.61
CA ARG A 92 16.13 -14.18 -17.44
C ARG A 92 16.66 -13.56 -16.15
N THR A 93 15.77 -13.35 -15.19
CA THR A 93 16.07 -12.82 -13.86
C THR A 93 15.58 -13.80 -12.79
N GLN A 94 16.35 -13.94 -11.71
CA GLN A 94 15.99 -14.69 -10.50
C GLN A 94 16.11 -13.75 -9.30
N LEU A 95 14.99 -13.54 -8.62
CA LEU A 95 14.90 -12.81 -7.38
C LEU A 95 15.15 -13.74 -6.19
N PRO A 96 15.70 -13.21 -5.08
CA PRO A 96 15.72 -13.94 -3.83
C PRO A 96 14.29 -14.22 -3.37
N LEU A 97 14.10 -15.39 -2.75
CA LEU A 97 12.87 -15.75 -2.07
C LEU A 97 12.99 -15.42 -0.59
N ASP A 98 11.86 -15.31 0.08
CA ASP A 98 11.79 -14.73 1.42
C ASP A 98 12.03 -15.72 2.56
N GLY A 99 12.14 -17.01 2.23
CA GLY A 99 12.56 -18.05 3.17
C GLY A 99 11.53 -18.44 4.23
N ASP A 100 10.31 -17.91 4.14
CA ASP A 100 9.16 -18.14 5.03
C ASP A 100 8.26 -19.31 4.59
N GLY A 101 8.69 -20.08 3.59
CA GLY A 101 7.90 -21.15 2.97
C GLY A 101 7.04 -20.68 1.80
N ASN A 102 6.98 -19.37 1.51
CA ASN A 102 6.41 -18.84 0.28
C ASN A 102 7.36 -19.17 -0.90
N PRO A 103 6.91 -19.91 -1.94
CA PRO A 103 7.74 -20.26 -3.07
C PRO A 103 7.92 -19.11 -4.08
N HIS A 104 7.52 -17.89 -3.73
CA HIS A 104 7.47 -16.73 -4.62
C HIS A 104 8.18 -15.52 -4.00
N ALA A 105 8.74 -14.64 -4.84
CA ALA A 105 9.23 -13.34 -4.38
C ALA A 105 8.04 -12.41 -4.16
N ILE A 106 8.03 -11.58 -3.11
CA ILE A 106 6.87 -10.74 -2.76
C ILE A 106 7.25 -9.27 -2.51
N HIS A 107 6.38 -8.34 -2.94
CA HIS A 107 6.36 -6.91 -2.53
C HIS A 107 7.61 -6.05 -2.85
N GLY A 108 8.60 -6.61 -3.52
CA GLY A 108 9.82 -5.90 -3.88
C GLY A 108 10.72 -5.57 -2.67
N HIS A 109 11.42 -4.44 -2.74
CA HIS A 109 12.49 -4.08 -1.81
C HIS A 109 12.12 -2.95 -0.85
N GLY A 110 11.23 -2.04 -1.24
CA GLY A 110 10.99 -0.78 -0.51
C GLY A 110 10.59 -1.00 0.94
N TRP A 111 9.67 -1.93 1.19
CA TRP A 111 9.18 -2.28 2.53
C TRP A 111 10.22 -2.94 3.45
N ARG A 112 11.34 -3.44 2.91
CA ARG A 112 12.43 -4.07 3.69
C ARG A 112 13.62 -3.17 3.89
N SER A 113 13.57 -1.96 3.35
CA SER A 113 14.71 -1.06 3.30
C SER A 113 14.47 0.14 4.20
N ALA A 114 15.56 0.72 4.70
CA ALA A 114 15.50 2.05 5.29
C ALA A 114 15.30 3.11 4.19
N TRP A 115 14.47 4.10 4.49
CA TRP A 115 14.25 5.26 3.65
C TRP A 115 14.94 6.48 4.25
N THR A 116 15.48 7.34 3.39
CA THR A 116 16.12 8.60 3.78
C THR A 116 15.09 9.72 3.72
N VAL A 117 14.93 10.47 4.81
CA VAL A 117 14.09 11.68 4.81
C VAL A 117 14.82 12.78 4.03
N GLU A 118 14.13 13.37 3.05
CA GLU A 118 14.66 14.49 2.24
C GLU A 118 14.04 15.83 2.66
N ASP A 119 12.79 15.84 3.11
CA ASP A 119 12.07 17.05 3.53
C ASP A 119 11.02 16.71 4.59
N ALA A 120 10.81 17.63 5.53
CA ALA A 120 9.88 17.44 6.65
C ALA A 120 9.28 18.78 7.10
N SER A 121 7.99 18.74 7.42
CA SER A 121 7.26 19.82 8.07
C SER A 121 6.33 19.24 9.12
N GLU A 122 5.54 20.09 9.79
CA GLU A 122 4.55 19.65 10.77
C GLU A 122 3.51 18.69 10.15
N ALA A 123 3.09 18.92 8.90
CA ALA A 123 1.99 18.18 8.26
C ALA A 123 2.44 17.34 7.05
N ALA A 124 3.73 17.27 6.74
CA ALA A 124 4.21 16.51 5.58
C ALA A 124 5.62 15.93 5.77
N LEU A 125 5.85 14.75 5.19
CA LEU A 125 7.16 14.10 5.15
C LEU A 125 7.43 13.57 3.74
N ARG A 126 8.61 13.88 3.20
CA ARG A 126 9.12 13.30 1.96
C ARG A 126 10.31 12.41 2.29
N MET A 127 10.24 11.15 1.84
CA MET A 127 11.32 10.18 2.02
C MET A 127 11.62 9.42 0.73
N VAL A 128 12.85 8.93 0.63
CA VAL A 128 13.40 8.33 -0.59
C VAL A 128 14.14 7.04 -0.30
N TYR A 129 13.93 6.09 -1.19
CA TYR A 129 14.70 4.86 -1.27
C TYR A 129 15.36 4.77 -2.66
N ARG A 130 16.66 4.49 -2.70
CA ARG A 130 17.38 4.21 -3.96
C ARG A 130 17.85 2.77 -3.95
N HIS A 131 17.47 2.03 -4.98
CA HIS A 131 17.87 0.66 -5.18
C HIS A 131 19.12 0.59 -6.07
N THR A 132 20.12 -0.18 -5.64
CA THR A 132 21.30 -0.51 -6.45
C THR A 132 21.16 -1.93 -7.01
N PRO A 133 21.73 -2.24 -8.19
CA PRO A 133 21.50 -3.51 -8.85
C PRO A 133 21.92 -4.71 -8.00
N GLY A 134 21.08 -5.75 -7.99
CA GLY A 134 21.27 -7.00 -7.28
C GLY A 134 20.46 -8.12 -7.95
N GLY A 135 19.63 -8.83 -7.17
CA GLY A 135 18.65 -9.78 -7.74
C GLY A 135 17.71 -9.10 -8.75
N TRP A 136 17.35 -7.85 -8.48
CA TRP A 136 16.76 -6.94 -9.46
C TRP A 136 17.88 -6.16 -10.17
N PRO A 137 18.10 -6.31 -11.49
CA PRO A 137 19.31 -5.81 -12.13
C PRO A 137 19.29 -4.33 -12.55
N TRP A 138 18.27 -3.57 -12.16
CA TRP A 138 18.09 -2.16 -12.55
C TRP A 138 18.21 -1.21 -11.35
N ARG A 139 18.77 -0.03 -11.59
CA ARG A 139 18.73 1.12 -10.66
C ARG A 139 17.37 1.81 -10.73
N TYR A 140 16.82 2.15 -9.57
CA TYR A 140 15.65 3.01 -9.51
C TYR A 140 15.63 3.82 -8.22
N ARG A 141 14.88 4.92 -8.25
CA ARG A 141 14.55 5.72 -7.09
C ARG A 141 13.06 5.65 -6.81
N ALA A 142 12.70 5.29 -5.59
CA ALA A 142 11.36 5.40 -5.08
C ALA A 142 11.24 6.62 -4.15
N THR A 143 10.13 7.33 -4.22
CA THR A 143 9.80 8.45 -3.34
C THR A 143 8.44 8.20 -2.71
N GLN A 144 8.35 8.40 -1.40
CA GLN A 144 7.08 8.54 -0.69
C GLN A 144 6.92 9.99 -0.22
N THR A 145 5.78 10.57 -0.52
CA THR A 145 5.35 11.85 0.04
C THR A 145 4.08 11.63 0.82
N VAL A 146 4.13 11.87 2.12
CA VAL A 146 2.99 11.78 3.04
C VAL A 146 2.57 13.19 3.42
N VAL A 147 1.28 13.48 3.33
CA VAL A 147 0.69 14.78 3.66
C VAL A 147 -0.57 14.58 4.50
N LEU A 148 -0.68 15.32 5.59
CA LEU A 148 -1.94 15.55 6.27
C LEU A 148 -2.62 16.75 5.60
N GLU A 149 -3.74 16.47 4.92
CA GLU A 149 -4.61 17.43 4.26
C GLU A 149 -5.68 17.95 5.24
N GLU A 150 -6.45 18.97 4.85
CA GLU A 150 -7.47 19.56 5.75
C GLU A 150 -8.61 18.59 6.08
N ASP A 151 -8.86 17.62 5.21
CA ASP A 151 -9.96 16.66 5.25
C ASP A 151 -9.49 15.20 5.28
N GLY A 152 -8.18 14.94 5.38
CA GLY A 152 -7.68 13.57 5.33
C GLY A 152 -6.17 13.43 5.24
N PHE A 153 -5.76 12.24 4.82
CA PHE A 153 -4.37 11.83 4.65
C PHE A 153 -4.12 11.48 3.19
N SER A 154 -2.96 11.85 2.65
CA SER A 154 -2.50 11.38 1.34
C SER A 154 -1.08 10.80 1.40
N LEU A 155 -0.88 9.69 0.68
CA LEU A 155 0.41 9.05 0.46
C LEU A 155 0.61 8.86 -1.04
N THR A 156 1.58 9.59 -1.59
CA THR A 156 2.02 9.43 -2.99
C THR A 156 3.27 8.57 -3.05
N LEU A 157 3.22 7.46 -3.80
CA LEU A 157 4.36 6.61 -4.11
C LEU A 157 4.75 6.80 -5.57
N SER A 158 5.99 7.22 -5.80
CA SER A 158 6.57 7.35 -7.14
C SER A 158 7.80 6.47 -7.28
N LEU A 159 7.98 5.89 -8.46
CA LEU A 159 9.18 5.19 -8.90
C LEU A 159 9.72 5.85 -10.16
N VAL A 160 11.03 6.06 -10.24
CA VAL A 160 11.76 6.55 -11.42
C VAL A 160 12.81 5.52 -11.81
N ASN A 161 12.88 5.16 -13.09
CA ASN A 161 13.97 4.35 -13.62
C ASN A 161 15.26 5.19 -13.71
N GLU A 162 16.25 4.88 -12.87
CA GLU A 162 17.59 5.53 -12.87
C GLU A 162 18.67 4.65 -13.54
N ASP A 163 18.24 3.57 -14.19
CA ASP A 163 19.11 2.73 -15.01
C ASP A 163 19.30 3.32 -16.42
N ASP A 164 20.28 2.81 -17.16
CA ASP A 164 20.50 3.15 -18.57
C ASP A 164 19.71 2.24 -19.53
N ARG A 165 18.92 1.33 -18.96
CA ARG A 165 18.10 0.34 -19.68
C ARG A 165 16.63 0.44 -19.28
N PRO A 166 15.71 0.03 -20.17
CA PRO A 166 14.31 -0.14 -19.83
C PRO A 166 14.12 -1.10 -18.65
N MET A 167 13.18 -0.78 -17.75
CA MET A 167 12.92 -1.54 -16.54
C MET A 167 11.42 -1.89 -16.42
N PRO A 168 11.04 -3.13 -16.08
CA PRO A 168 9.67 -3.43 -15.69
C PRO A 168 9.36 -2.78 -14.34
N ALA A 169 8.19 -2.19 -14.15
CA ALA A 169 7.86 -1.46 -12.94
C ALA A 169 6.39 -1.55 -12.58
N GLY A 170 6.16 -1.71 -11.29
CA GLY A 170 4.88 -1.66 -10.63
C GLY A 170 4.99 -0.96 -9.29
N ILE A 171 3.87 -0.43 -8.82
CA ILE A 171 3.77 0.14 -7.48
C ILE A 171 2.48 -0.34 -6.80
N GLY A 172 2.49 -0.38 -5.47
CA GLY A 172 1.31 -0.63 -4.66
C GLY A 172 1.51 -0.14 -3.23
N LEU A 173 0.45 -0.20 -2.44
CA LEU A 173 0.49 0.11 -1.01
C LEU A 173 -0.25 -1.00 -0.26
N HIS A 174 0.22 -1.31 0.94
CA HIS A 174 -0.36 -2.37 1.78
C HIS A 174 -0.92 -1.81 3.10
N PRO A 175 -2.02 -1.03 3.06
CA PRO A 175 -2.64 -0.50 4.27
C PRO A 175 -3.43 -1.57 5.02
N TYR A 176 -3.20 -1.66 6.32
CA TYR A 176 -3.98 -2.43 7.28
C TYR A 176 -5.00 -1.50 7.92
N PHE A 177 -6.27 -1.79 7.76
CA PHE A 177 -7.38 -1.07 8.37
C PHE A 177 -7.93 -1.85 9.56
N PRO A 178 -8.31 -1.17 10.66
CA PRO A 178 -9.08 -1.82 11.71
C PRO A 178 -10.39 -2.42 11.18
N LYS A 179 -10.77 -3.56 11.74
CA LYS A 179 -11.98 -4.32 11.42
C LYS A 179 -12.82 -4.54 12.69
N PRO A 180 -13.33 -3.47 13.34
CA PRO A 180 -14.28 -3.63 14.44
C PRO A 180 -15.54 -4.39 13.97
N PRO A 181 -16.33 -4.96 14.89
CA PRO A 181 -17.55 -5.69 14.54
C PRO A 181 -18.51 -4.87 13.68
N GLY A 182 -19.04 -5.49 12.63
CA GLY A 182 -19.95 -4.86 11.68
C GLY A 182 -19.27 -4.03 10.60
N THR A 183 -17.93 -4.05 10.50
CA THR A 183 -17.19 -3.37 9.43
C THR A 183 -17.76 -3.77 8.06
N ARG A 184 -18.07 -2.79 7.22
CA ARG A 184 -18.53 -3.02 5.84
C ARG A 184 -17.54 -2.47 4.83
N LEU A 185 -17.15 -3.29 3.86
CA LEU A 185 -16.32 -2.87 2.73
C LEU A 185 -17.18 -2.68 1.48
N THR A 186 -17.09 -1.49 0.89
CA THR A 186 -17.68 -1.16 -0.41
C THR A 186 -16.57 -0.86 -1.42
N ALA A 187 -16.65 -1.42 -2.62
CA ALA A 187 -15.72 -1.17 -3.72
C ALA A 187 -16.39 -1.53 -5.06
N ARG A 188 -15.93 -0.92 -6.17
CA ARG A 188 -16.41 -1.25 -7.52
C ARG A 188 -15.32 -1.95 -8.30
N VAL A 189 -15.51 -3.23 -8.54
CA VAL A 189 -14.55 -4.09 -9.26
C VAL A 189 -15.28 -4.89 -10.34
N ALA A 190 -14.60 -5.18 -11.45
CA ALA A 190 -15.21 -5.86 -12.60
C ALA A 190 -15.04 -7.39 -12.53
N SER A 191 -13.88 -7.86 -12.07
CA SER A 191 -13.57 -9.29 -12.02
C SER A 191 -12.63 -9.63 -10.88
N VAL A 192 -12.53 -10.91 -10.55
CA VAL A 192 -11.62 -11.44 -9.53
C VAL A 192 -10.68 -12.48 -10.14
N TRP A 193 -9.45 -12.48 -9.66
CA TRP A 193 -8.53 -13.58 -9.87
C TRP A 193 -8.68 -14.60 -8.73
N LEU A 194 -9.19 -15.78 -9.07
CA LEU A 194 -9.24 -16.93 -8.17
C LEU A 194 -7.84 -17.54 -8.09
N ASN A 195 -7.37 -17.76 -6.87
CA ASN A 195 -6.02 -18.22 -6.63
C ASN A 195 -5.90 -19.74 -6.75
N GLY A 196 -4.73 -20.17 -7.22
CA GLY A 196 -4.29 -21.56 -7.11
C GLY A 196 -3.70 -21.89 -5.73
N PRO A 197 -3.14 -23.11 -5.55
CA PRO A 197 -2.65 -23.59 -4.26
C PRO A 197 -1.55 -22.75 -3.61
N THR A 198 -0.80 -21.96 -4.39
CA THR A 198 0.29 -21.10 -3.91
C THR A 198 -0.05 -19.60 -3.94
N ILE A 199 -1.34 -19.27 -3.98
CA ILE A 199 -1.84 -17.88 -3.95
C ILE A 199 -1.45 -17.06 -5.21
N LEU A 200 -1.02 -17.74 -6.28
CA LEU A 200 -0.93 -17.13 -7.60
C LEU A 200 -2.30 -17.12 -8.28
N PRO A 201 -2.62 -16.07 -9.07
CA PRO A 201 -3.84 -16.06 -9.88
C PRO A 201 -3.89 -17.28 -10.81
N ALA A 202 -4.96 -18.06 -10.76
CA ALA A 202 -5.14 -19.24 -11.59
C ALA A 202 -6.24 -19.05 -12.64
N GLU A 203 -7.33 -18.39 -12.26
CA GLU A 203 -8.50 -18.19 -13.12
C GLU A 203 -9.07 -16.79 -12.92
N ARG A 204 -9.39 -16.09 -14.01
CA ARG A 204 -10.16 -14.85 -13.97
C ARG A 204 -11.64 -15.18 -14.08
N ALA A 205 -12.42 -14.72 -13.10
CA ALA A 205 -13.85 -15.00 -13.01
C ALA A 205 -14.66 -13.73 -12.74
N ALA A 206 -15.96 -13.79 -13.03
CA ALA A 206 -16.90 -12.79 -12.52
C ALA A 206 -16.87 -12.79 -10.98
N VAL A 207 -17.09 -11.62 -10.39
CA VAL A 207 -17.10 -11.48 -8.93
C VAL A 207 -18.27 -12.31 -8.35
N PRO A 208 -18.00 -13.30 -7.48
CA PRO A 208 -19.06 -14.11 -6.88
C PRO A 208 -20.01 -13.27 -6.00
N PRO A 209 -21.31 -13.63 -5.88
CA PRO A 209 -22.27 -12.86 -5.08
C PRO A 209 -21.86 -12.61 -3.61
N ARG A 210 -21.08 -13.53 -3.02
CA ARG A 210 -20.55 -13.37 -1.65
C ARG A 210 -19.54 -12.22 -1.51
N TRP A 211 -19.00 -11.71 -2.61
CA TRP A 211 -18.06 -10.58 -2.67
C TRP A 211 -18.66 -9.44 -3.49
N ALA A 212 -19.99 -9.27 -3.47
CA ALA A 212 -20.69 -8.18 -4.11
C ALA A 212 -20.39 -6.83 -3.41
N PHE A 213 -19.14 -6.38 -3.48
CA PHE A 213 -18.64 -5.17 -2.83
C PHE A 213 -19.41 -3.91 -3.21
N ALA A 214 -20.03 -3.88 -4.40
CA ALA A 214 -20.84 -2.75 -4.83
C ALA A 214 -22.03 -2.46 -3.89
N ASP A 215 -22.52 -3.49 -3.18
CA ASP A 215 -23.63 -3.40 -2.23
C ASP A 215 -23.15 -3.21 -0.77
N GLY A 216 -21.84 -3.22 -0.55
CA GLY A 216 -21.20 -3.22 0.76
C GLY A 216 -21.36 -4.57 1.49
N ILE A 217 -20.25 -5.29 1.69
CA ILE A 217 -20.27 -6.59 2.40
C ILE A 217 -19.76 -6.45 3.82
N VAL A 218 -20.33 -7.22 4.76
CA VAL A 218 -19.87 -7.28 6.15
C VAL A 218 -18.61 -8.16 6.24
N MET A 219 -17.58 -7.66 6.90
CA MET A 219 -16.25 -8.29 6.92
C MET A 219 -16.03 -9.24 8.10
N ASP A 220 -16.93 -9.31 9.08
CA ASP A 220 -16.79 -10.09 10.32
C ASP A 220 -16.43 -11.57 10.11
N ARG A 221 -17.00 -12.20 9.07
CA ARG A 221 -16.77 -13.62 8.73
C ARG A 221 -16.22 -13.81 7.32
N THR A 222 -15.83 -12.71 6.67
CA THR A 222 -15.31 -12.75 5.31
C THR A 222 -13.83 -13.06 5.36
N VAL A 223 -13.46 -14.22 4.85
CA VAL A 223 -12.06 -14.60 4.63
C VAL A 223 -11.73 -14.38 3.16
N LEU A 224 -10.67 -13.62 2.90
CA LEU A 224 -10.32 -13.22 1.54
C LEU A 224 -8.81 -12.99 1.41
N ASP A 225 -8.24 -13.36 0.27
CA ASP A 225 -6.87 -13.03 -0.12
C ASP A 225 -6.85 -13.03 -1.64
N ASN A 226 -7.50 -12.05 -2.27
CA ASN A 226 -7.72 -12.08 -3.73
C ASN A 226 -7.45 -10.73 -4.36
N GLY A 227 -6.93 -10.78 -5.59
CA GLY A 227 -6.80 -9.63 -6.48
C GLY A 227 -8.04 -9.45 -7.33
N PHE A 228 -8.50 -8.21 -7.43
CA PHE A 228 -9.62 -7.76 -8.24
C PHE A 228 -9.13 -6.78 -9.30
N THR A 229 -9.77 -6.78 -10.46
CA THR A 229 -9.41 -5.89 -11.58
C THR A 229 -10.61 -5.08 -12.06
N GLY A 230 -10.33 -4.02 -12.83
CA GLY A 230 -11.33 -3.03 -13.22
C GLY A 230 -11.82 -2.22 -12.01
N TRP A 231 -10.93 -2.02 -11.03
CA TRP A 231 -11.21 -1.13 -9.92
C TRP A 231 -11.17 0.32 -10.40
N ASP A 232 -12.13 1.12 -9.97
CA ASP A 232 -12.24 2.54 -10.33
C ASP A 232 -11.44 3.46 -9.38
N GLY A 233 -10.63 2.87 -8.51
CA GLY A 233 -9.84 3.58 -7.52
C GLY A 233 -10.63 4.00 -6.28
N GLN A 234 -11.92 3.64 -6.16
CA GLN A 234 -12.76 4.04 -5.04
C GLN A 234 -13.16 2.84 -4.16
N ALA A 235 -12.97 2.97 -2.86
CA ALA A 235 -13.48 2.05 -1.86
C ALA A 235 -13.91 2.81 -0.60
N ALA A 236 -14.69 2.17 0.26
CA ALA A 236 -15.07 2.73 1.54
C ALA A 236 -15.16 1.65 2.61
N LEU A 237 -14.75 2.01 3.83
CA LEU A 237 -14.95 1.21 5.04
C LEU A 237 -15.95 1.93 5.95
N ASP A 238 -17.08 1.28 6.22
CA ASP A 238 -18.01 1.75 7.23
C ASP A 238 -17.70 1.02 8.54
N TRP A 239 -17.56 1.78 9.63
CA TRP A 239 -17.40 1.29 11.00
C TRP A 239 -18.62 1.71 11.82
N PRO A 240 -19.73 0.93 11.80
CA PRO A 240 -20.96 1.30 12.48
C PRO A 240 -20.81 1.53 13.98
N THR A 241 -19.95 0.75 14.64
CA THR A 241 -19.66 0.87 16.07
C THR A 241 -18.91 2.15 16.43
N LEU A 242 -18.24 2.78 15.45
CA LEU A 242 -17.54 4.05 15.59
C LEU A 242 -18.35 5.23 15.02
N GLY A 243 -19.46 4.96 14.33
CA GLY A 243 -20.23 5.98 13.61
C GLY A 243 -19.43 6.68 12.51
N LEU A 244 -18.45 5.99 11.92
CA LEU A 244 -17.49 6.56 10.97
C LEU A 244 -17.52 5.81 9.64
N ARG A 245 -17.33 6.55 8.55
CA ARG A 245 -16.93 6.05 7.23
C ARG A 245 -15.52 6.52 6.94
N LEU A 246 -14.69 5.64 6.40
CA LEU A 246 -13.38 5.97 5.83
C LEU A 246 -13.47 5.79 4.31
N SER A 247 -13.45 6.90 3.58
CA SER A 247 -13.34 6.89 2.13
C SER A 247 -11.90 6.65 1.70
N ILE A 248 -11.71 5.72 0.76
CA ILE A 248 -10.42 5.27 0.23
C ILE A 248 -10.40 5.61 -1.26
N GLU A 249 -9.49 6.48 -1.65
CA GLU A 249 -9.31 6.89 -3.04
C GLU A 249 -7.88 6.58 -3.49
N ALA A 250 -7.75 5.93 -4.64
CA ALA A 250 -6.49 5.61 -5.27
C ALA A 250 -6.44 6.17 -6.69
N GLU A 251 -5.42 6.99 -6.95
CA GLU A 251 -5.23 7.68 -8.23
C GLU A 251 -3.96 7.20 -8.96
N GLY A 252 -3.85 7.58 -10.23
CA GLY A 252 -2.70 7.25 -11.07
C GLY A 252 -2.87 5.85 -11.66
N PRO A 253 -1.89 4.94 -11.54
CA PRO A 253 -1.93 3.64 -12.20
C PRO A 253 -2.70 2.58 -11.40
N PHE A 254 -3.29 2.91 -10.26
CA PHE A 254 -3.95 1.96 -9.35
C PHE A 254 -5.30 1.45 -9.90
N GLY A 255 -5.25 0.53 -10.88
CA GLY A 255 -6.43 -0.12 -11.48
C GLY A 255 -6.80 -1.49 -10.87
N HIS A 256 -6.02 -1.95 -9.89
CA HIS A 256 -6.17 -3.26 -9.25
C HIS A 256 -6.33 -3.07 -7.75
N LEU A 257 -7.17 -3.91 -7.16
CA LEU A 257 -7.43 -3.93 -5.73
C LEU A 257 -7.14 -5.32 -5.18
N ILE A 258 -6.23 -5.45 -4.22
CA ILE A 258 -6.09 -6.68 -3.45
C ILE A 258 -6.86 -6.49 -2.14
N VAL A 259 -7.65 -7.49 -1.75
CA VAL A 259 -8.29 -7.50 -0.44
C VAL A 259 -7.81 -8.71 0.33
N TYR A 260 -7.16 -8.45 1.46
CA TYR A 260 -6.70 -9.47 2.40
C TYR A 260 -7.46 -9.33 3.73
N ALA A 261 -8.26 -10.33 4.05
CA ALA A 261 -9.03 -10.45 5.29
C ALA A 261 -8.73 -11.83 5.90
N PRO A 262 -7.67 -11.95 6.72
CA PRO A 262 -7.37 -13.20 7.41
C PRO A 262 -8.46 -13.60 8.40
N PRO A 263 -8.63 -14.91 8.64
CA PRO A 263 -9.57 -15.38 9.67
C PRO A 263 -9.11 -14.91 11.06
N ASP A 264 -10.07 -14.63 11.93
CA ASP A 264 -9.89 -14.35 13.36
C ASP A 264 -9.02 -13.13 13.71
N GLU A 265 -8.63 -12.31 12.72
CA GLU A 265 -7.90 -11.05 12.93
C GLU A 265 -8.85 -9.86 13.03
N ASP A 266 -8.41 -8.81 13.71
CA ASP A 266 -9.14 -7.56 13.91
C ASP A 266 -8.80 -6.48 12.87
N TYR A 267 -8.19 -6.88 11.75
CA TYR A 267 -7.85 -6.00 10.63
C TYR A 267 -8.22 -6.62 9.27
N LEU A 268 -8.21 -5.77 8.23
CA LEU A 268 -8.21 -6.17 6.83
C LEU A 268 -7.30 -5.24 6.02
N CYS A 269 -6.89 -5.66 4.83
CA CYS A 269 -6.14 -4.84 3.89
C CYS A 269 -6.96 -4.57 2.64
N VAL A 270 -6.92 -3.33 2.17
CA VAL A 270 -7.57 -2.85 0.95
C VAL A 270 -6.48 -2.17 0.15
N GLU A 271 -5.79 -2.96 -0.67
CA GLU A 271 -4.46 -2.66 -1.21
C GLU A 271 -4.56 -2.16 -2.65
N PRO A 272 -4.33 -0.85 -2.90
CA PRO A 272 -4.22 -0.36 -4.26
C PRO A 272 -2.93 -0.88 -4.90
N ALA A 273 -3.04 -1.44 -6.11
CA ALA A 273 -1.91 -1.92 -6.88
C ALA A 273 -2.01 -1.47 -8.35
N SER A 274 -0.85 -1.22 -8.97
CA SER A 274 -0.81 -0.80 -10.36
C SER A 274 -0.92 -1.94 -11.36
N HIS A 275 -0.88 -3.19 -10.88
CA HIS A 275 -0.80 -4.38 -11.70
C HIS A 275 -1.35 -5.59 -10.95
N MET A 276 -1.72 -6.63 -11.69
CA MET A 276 -2.12 -7.90 -11.10
C MET A 276 -0.90 -8.66 -10.54
N THR A 277 -1.14 -9.56 -9.59
CA THR A 277 -0.11 -10.50 -9.12
C THR A 277 0.51 -11.26 -10.29
N ASP A 278 1.84 -11.38 -10.29
CA ASP A 278 2.61 -12.10 -11.32
C ASP A 278 2.48 -11.53 -12.75
N ALA A 279 2.08 -10.27 -12.90
CA ALA A 279 1.90 -9.59 -14.19
C ALA A 279 3.11 -9.68 -15.14
N ILE A 280 4.35 -9.71 -14.60
CA ILE A 280 5.57 -9.79 -15.42
C ILE A 280 5.67 -11.10 -16.22
N ASN A 281 5.04 -12.17 -15.73
CA ASN A 281 4.98 -13.47 -16.39
C ASN A 281 3.72 -13.66 -17.23
N ARG A 282 2.86 -12.63 -17.32
CA ARG A 282 1.57 -12.64 -18.03
C ARG A 282 1.36 -11.39 -18.89
N PRO A 283 2.32 -11.03 -19.75
CA PRO A 283 2.22 -9.82 -20.57
C PRO A 283 1.04 -9.84 -21.55
N GLU A 284 0.45 -11.01 -21.81
CA GLU A 284 -0.74 -11.20 -22.65
C GLU A 284 -2.05 -10.77 -21.98
N GLU A 285 -2.09 -10.64 -20.64
CA GLU A 285 -3.26 -10.15 -19.94
C GLU A 285 -3.43 -8.65 -20.23
N PRO A 286 -4.56 -8.23 -20.83
CA PRO A 286 -4.73 -6.86 -21.33
C PRO A 286 -4.70 -5.81 -20.20
N ASP A 287 -5.12 -6.21 -19.00
CA ASP A 287 -5.06 -5.44 -17.76
C ASP A 287 -3.97 -5.96 -16.81
N ALA A 288 -2.87 -6.53 -17.31
CA ALA A 288 -1.75 -6.95 -16.46
C ALA A 288 -1.24 -5.78 -15.60
N GLY A 289 -1.17 -4.57 -16.16
CA GLY A 289 -0.90 -3.30 -15.47
C GLY A 289 0.59 -2.99 -15.20
N LEU A 290 1.47 -3.99 -15.30
CA LEU A 290 2.92 -3.76 -15.14
C LEU A 290 3.44 -2.89 -16.30
N ARG A 291 4.26 -1.88 -15.97
CA ARG A 291 4.76 -0.92 -16.94
C ARG A 291 6.18 -1.22 -17.34
N ARG A 292 6.54 -0.93 -18.58
CA ARG A 292 7.92 -0.79 -19.02
C ARG A 292 8.28 0.69 -18.97
N LEU A 293 9.26 1.05 -18.14
CA LEU A 293 9.76 2.42 -18.00
C LEU A 293 11.09 2.56 -18.73
N GLU A 294 11.17 3.48 -19.68
CA GLU A 294 12.43 3.90 -20.29
C GLU A 294 13.34 4.62 -19.27
N PRO A 295 14.66 4.77 -19.54
CA PRO A 295 15.54 5.56 -18.70
C PRO A 295 14.98 6.96 -18.41
N GLY A 296 14.84 7.29 -17.12
CA GLY A 296 14.28 8.56 -16.65
C GLY A 296 12.75 8.63 -16.59
N GLU A 297 12.02 7.64 -17.11
CA GLU A 297 10.57 7.59 -16.97
C GLU A 297 10.13 7.23 -15.54
N ALA A 298 8.93 7.70 -15.20
CA ALA A 298 8.36 7.57 -13.87
C ALA A 298 6.96 6.95 -13.88
N LEU A 299 6.64 6.28 -12.78
CA LEU A 299 5.31 5.81 -12.42
C LEU A 299 4.95 6.43 -11.06
N SER A 300 3.73 6.95 -10.90
CA SER A 300 3.32 7.60 -9.65
C SER A 300 1.84 7.39 -9.38
N GLY A 301 1.51 7.01 -8.15
CA GLY A 301 0.13 6.84 -7.69
C GLY A 301 -0.05 7.39 -6.28
N THR A 302 -1.28 7.79 -5.96
CA THR A 302 -1.61 8.41 -4.67
C THR A 302 -2.78 7.70 -4.02
N LEU A 303 -2.63 7.34 -2.75
CA LEU A 303 -3.71 6.89 -1.87
C LEU A 303 -4.18 8.07 -1.01
N ARG A 304 -5.49 8.26 -0.89
CA ARG A 304 -6.13 9.21 0.02
C ARG A 304 -7.11 8.52 0.93
N LEU A 305 -7.09 8.92 2.19
CA LEU A 305 -7.95 8.40 3.25
C LEU A 305 -8.67 9.58 3.90
N ARG A 306 -10.00 9.59 3.82
CA ARG A 306 -10.84 10.68 4.36
C ARG A 306 -11.86 10.13 5.35
N PRO A 307 -11.73 10.43 6.66
CA PRO A 307 -12.72 10.07 7.65
C PRO A 307 -13.93 11.02 7.58
N GLU A 308 -15.13 10.48 7.58
CA GLU A 308 -16.38 11.24 7.61
C GLU A 308 -17.43 10.57 8.49
N PRO A 309 -18.38 11.32 9.09
CA PRO A 309 -19.47 10.73 9.84
C PRO A 309 -20.25 9.73 8.98
N LEU A 310 -20.59 8.57 9.55
CA LEU A 310 -21.37 7.57 8.84
C LEU A 310 -22.75 8.16 8.45
N PRO A 311 -23.19 8.00 7.19
CA PRO A 311 -24.52 8.44 6.77
C PRO A 311 -25.61 7.79 7.62
N ARG A 312 -26.62 8.58 8.00
CA ARG A 312 -27.80 8.10 8.74
C ARG A 312 -28.73 7.27 7.88
#